data_AF-A0A7V5H3B9-F1
#
_entry.id   AF-A0A7V5H3B9-F1
#
_cell.length_a   1.000
_cell.length_b   1.000
_cell.length_c   1.000
_cell.angle_alpha   90.00
_cell.angle_beta   90.00
_cell.angle_gamma   90.00
#
_symmetry.space_group_name_H-M   'P 1'
#
loop_
_entity.id
_entity.type
_entity.pdbx_description
1 polymer ?
#
loop_
_entity_poly.entity_id
_entity_poly.type
_entity_poly.pdbx_seq_one_letter_code
_entity_poly.pdbx_strand_id
1 'polypeptide(L)'
;MRALRNQKGFTLIELVVVIVILGVLAAIAVPRYMDLTKNANVTRDQANAKAIEAAIMMHFANQVMADPTYTLDKAVADYKANPGSFFTDGKVPKKSDGSEFSVSVNASGALEIK
;
A
#
# COMPACT_ATOMS: atom_id res chain seq x y z
N MET A 1 40.06 -12.63 50.89
CA MET A 1 40.70 -12.95 49.59
C MET A 1 39.88 -12.30 48.48
N ARG A 2 40.47 -11.44 47.64
CA ARG A 2 39.78 -10.80 46.51
C ARG A 2 39.92 -11.70 45.28
N ALA A 3 38.81 -12.26 44.79
CA ALA A 3 38.80 -13.02 43.54
C ALA A 3 39.11 -12.09 42.36
N LEU A 4 40.18 -12.37 41.62
CA LEU A 4 40.51 -11.69 40.37
C LEU A 4 39.45 -12.07 39.33
N ARG A 5 38.60 -11.11 38.95
CA ARG A 5 37.65 -11.28 37.84
C ARG A 5 38.44 -11.50 36.55
N ASN A 6 38.28 -12.67 35.95
CA ASN A 6 38.86 -13.02 34.65
C ASN A 6 38.19 -12.20 33.54
N GLN A 7 38.72 -11.01 33.23
CA GLN A 7 38.23 -10.19 32.13
C GLN A 7 38.61 -10.86 30.80
N LYS A 8 37.68 -11.63 30.22
CA LYS A 8 37.78 -12.10 28.84
C LYS A 8 37.45 -10.91 27.94
N GLY A 9 38.48 -10.27 27.38
CA GLY A 9 38.32 -9.26 26.33
C GLY A 9 37.89 -9.90 25.01
N PHE A 10 37.10 -9.16 24.23
CA PHE A 10 36.70 -9.53 22.87
C PHE A 10 37.94 -9.44 21.95
N THR A 11 38.16 -10.44 21.10
CA THR A 11 39.29 -10.42 20.16
C THR A 11 38.95 -9.60 18.92
N LEU A 12 39.95 -8.94 18.31
CA LEU A 12 39.73 -8.22 17.05
C LEU A 12 39.28 -9.16 15.92
N ILE A 13 39.74 -10.43 15.95
CA ILE A 13 39.34 -11.43 14.95
C ILE A 13 37.86 -11.81 15.08
N GLU A 14 37.31 -11.90 16.30
CA GLU A 14 35.88 -12.12 16.51
C GLU A 14 35.05 -11.00 15.89
N LEU A 15 35.48 -9.75 16.04
CA LEU A 15 34.79 -8.61 15.45
C LEU A 15 34.82 -8.67 13.90
N VAL A 16 35.99 -8.99 13.33
CA VAL A 16 36.18 -9.08 11.87
C VAL A 16 35.34 -10.19 11.26
N VAL A 17 35.29 -11.37 11.87
CA VAL A 17 34.47 -12.48 11.36
C VAL A 17 32.98 -12.14 11.40
N VAL A 18 32.52 -11.45 12.46
CA VAL A 18 31.11 -11.04 12.58
C VAL A 18 30.71 -10.07 11.46
N ILE A 19 31.51 -9.03 11.19
CA ILE A 19 31.18 -8.07 10.11
C ILE A 19 31.21 -8.71 8.73
N VAL A 20 32.07 -9.71 8.51
CA VAL A 20 32.11 -10.48 7.24
C VAL A 20 30.82 -11.28 7.07
N ILE A 21 30.38 -11.99 8.10
CA ILE A 21 29.11 -12.75 8.06
C ILE A 21 27.92 -11.79 7.86
N LEU A 22 27.87 -10.68 8.60
CA LEU A 22 26.83 -9.65 8.44
C LEU A 22 26.85 -9.04 7.03
N GLY A 23 28.02 -8.84 6.43
CA GLY A 23 28.17 -8.34 5.06
C GLY A 23 27.55 -9.29 4.02
N VAL A 24 27.81 -10.60 4.13
CA VAL A 24 27.22 -11.61 3.24
C VAL A 24 25.70 -11.67 3.41
N LEU A 25 25.21 -11.68 4.66
CA LEU A 25 23.77 -11.68 4.94
C LEU A 25 23.08 -10.41 4.42
N ALA A 26 23.70 -9.23 4.60
CA ALA A 26 23.15 -7.97 4.11
C ALA A 26 23.08 -7.94 2.58
N ALA A 27 24.10 -8.46 1.89
CA ALA A 27 24.13 -8.50 0.42
C ALA A 27 22.96 -9.29 -0.19
N ILE A 28 22.51 -10.37 0.45
CA ILE A 28 21.34 -11.14 0.00
C ILE A 28 20.01 -10.60 0.54
N ALA A 29 20.01 -10.05 1.75
CA ALA A 29 18.79 -9.64 2.44
C ALA A 29 18.22 -8.33 1.88
N VAL A 30 19.08 -7.35 1.57
CA VAL A 30 18.67 -6.03 1.07
C VAL A 30 17.85 -6.12 -0.22
N PRO A 31 18.34 -6.74 -1.32
CA PRO A 31 17.56 -6.81 -2.56
C PRO A 31 16.23 -7.54 -2.37
N ARG A 32 16.24 -8.66 -1.63
CA ARG A 32 15.02 -9.42 -1.32
C ARG A 32 14.00 -8.60 -0.54
N TYR A 33 14.44 -7.82 0.44
CA TYR A 33 13.56 -6.96 1.22
C TYR A 33 12.94 -5.84 0.37
N MET A 34 13.71 -5.27 -0.55
CA MET A 34 13.21 -4.27 -1.50
C MET A 34 12.13 -4.85 -2.41
N ASP A 35 12.35 -6.04 -2.97
CA ASP A 35 11.38 -6.74 -3.82
C ASP A 35 10.10 -7.08 -3.05
N LEU A 36 10.21 -7.58 -1.82
CA LEU A 36 9.07 -7.86 -0.95
C LEU A 36 8.25 -6.60 -0.68
N THR A 37 8.91 -5.49 -0.35
CA THR A 37 8.24 -4.22 -0.08
C THR A 37 7.55 -3.68 -1.34
N LYS A 38 8.20 -3.77 -2.50
CA LYS A 38 7.62 -3.38 -3.79
C LYS A 38 6.38 -4.21 -4.12
N ASN A 39 6.45 -5.53 -3.97
CA ASN A 39 5.31 -6.41 -4.22
C ASN A 39 4.17 -6.15 -3.24
N ALA A 40 4.46 -5.96 -1.96
CA ALA A 40 3.46 -5.59 -0.95
C ALA A 40 2.77 -4.27 -1.30
N ASN A 41 3.52 -3.28 -1.78
CA ASN A 41 2.98 -2.00 -2.24
C ASN A 41 2.06 -2.17 -3.46
N VAL A 42 2.47 -2.94 -4.47
CA VAL A 42 1.63 -3.21 -5.65
C VAL A 42 0.34 -3.94 -5.26
N THR A 43 0.42 -4.97 -4.42
CA THR A 43 -0.76 -5.70 -3.95
C THR A 43 -1.69 -4.80 -3.12
N ARG A 44 -1.14 -3.95 -2.26
CA ARG A 44 -1.92 -2.96 -1.51
C ARG A 44 -2.60 -1.98 -2.43
N ASP A 45 -1.90 -1.46 -3.43
CA ASP A 45 -2.46 -0.47 -4.37
C ASP A 45 -3.58 -1.08 -5.21
N GLN A 46 -3.44 -2.33 -5.65
CA GLN A 46 -4.50 -3.08 -6.31
C GLN A 46 -5.72 -3.31 -5.40
N ALA A 47 -5.49 -3.65 -4.13
CA ALA A 47 -6.58 -3.83 -3.16
C ALA A 47 -7.31 -2.51 -2.89
N ASN A 48 -6.57 -1.41 -2.74
CA ASN A 48 -7.11 -0.07 -2.54
C ASN A 48 -7.90 0.41 -3.76
N ALA A 49 -7.39 0.18 -4.98
CA ALA A 49 -8.10 0.51 -6.21
C ALA A 49 -9.45 -0.22 -6.31
N LYS A 50 -9.46 -1.52 -6.00
CA LYS A 50 -10.70 -2.33 -5.95
C LYS A 50 -11.68 -1.86 -4.89
N ALA A 51 -11.19 -1.39 -3.73
CA ALA A 51 -12.05 -0.84 -2.69
C ALA A 51 -12.74 0.45 -3.16
N ILE A 52 -12.03 1.32 -3.88
CA ILE A 52 -12.61 2.53 -4.50
C ILE A 52 -13.63 2.16 -5.57
N GLU A 53 -13.30 1.21 -6.44
CA GLU A 53 -14.22 0.70 -7.46
C GLU A 53 -15.52 0.18 -6.84
N ALA A 54 -15.42 -0.67 -5.81
CA ALA A 54 -16.58 -1.21 -5.11
C ALA A 54 -17.43 -0.11 -4.46
N ALA A 55 -16.79 0.91 -3.85
CA ALA A 55 -17.50 2.02 -3.22
C ALA A 55 -18.29 2.84 -4.26
N ILE A 56 -17.69 3.14 -5.42
CA ILE A 56 -18.36 3.85 -6.51
C ILE A 56 -19.51 3.01 -7.08
N MET A 57 -19.29 1.71 -7.30
CA MET A 57 -20.33 0.80 -7.81
C MET A 57 -21.49 0.67 -6.84
N MET A 58 -21.24 0.62 -5.53
CA MET A 58 -22.29 0.58 -4.51
C MET A 58 -23.12 1.87 -4.51
N HIS A 59 -22.46 3.03 -4.60
CA HIS A 59 -23.15 4.31 -4.71
C HIS A 59 -23.98 4.39 -6.01
N PHE A 60 -23.39 3.99 -7.13
CA PHE A 60 -24.08 3.93 -8.42
C PHE A 60 -25.32 3.02 -8.37
N ALA A 61 -25.19 1.82 -7.81
CA ALA A 61 -26.31 0.89 -7.67
C ALA A 61 -27.44 1.50 -6.82
N ASN A 62 -27.11 2.18 -5.71
CA ASN A 62 -28.11 2.83 -4.87
C ASN A 62 -28.82 3.99 -5.60
N GLN A 63 -28.07 4.79 -6.37
CA GLN A 63 -28.62 5.95 -7.08
C GLN A 63 -29.51 5.53 -8.26
N VAL A 64 -29.12 4.49 -9.02
CA VAL A 64 -29.92 3.99 -10.15
C VAL A 64 -31.30 3.49 -9.71
N MET A 65 -31.43 2.99 -8.47
CA MET A 65 -32.72 2.59 -7.91
C MET A 65 -33.67 3.77 -7.69
N ALA A 66 -33.14 4.97 -7.45
CA ALA A 66 -33.93 6.19 -7.28
C ALA A 66 -34.13 6.95 -8.59
N ASP A 67 -33.10 7.03 -9.43
CA ASP A 67 -33.11 7.64 -10.76
C ASP A 67 -32.51 6.66 -11.79
N PRO A 68 -33.35 5.96 -12.59
CA PRO A 68 -32.87 5.04 -13.62
C PRO A 68 -32.01 5.69 -14.72
N THR A 69 -31.98 7.02 -14.82
CA THR A 69 -31.12 7.77 -15.76
C THR A 69 -29.77 8.16 -15.16
N TYR A 70 -29.51 7.76 -13.92
CA TYR A 70 -28.21 7.96 -13.27
C TYR A 70 -27.16 7.10 -13.96
N THR A 71 -26.03 7.72 -14.34
CA THR A 71 -24.97 7.06 -15.11
C THR A 71 -23.72 6.86 -14.26
N LEU A 72 -22.86 5.95 -14.69
CA LEU A 72 -21.58 5.71 -14.02
C LEU A 72 -20.69 6.96 -14.03
N ASP A 73 -20.77 7.79 -15.08
CA ASP A 73 -20.08 9.09 -15.13
C ASP A 73 -20.53 10.06 -14.03
N LYS A 74 -21.83 10.08 -13.71
CA LYS A 74 -22.35 10.87 -12.58
C LYS A 74 -21.82 10.32 -11.25
N ALA A 75 -21.78 9.01 -11.08
CA ALA A 75 -21.19 8.38 -9.89
C ALA A 75 -19.72 8.76 -9.69
N VAL A 76 -18.94 8.78 -10.77
CA VAL A 76 -17.54 9.21 -10.75
C VAL A 76 -17.42 10.71 -10.47
N ALA A 77 -18.32 11.54 -11.00
CA ALA A 77 -18.34 12.97 -10.70
C ALA A 77 -18.63 13.24 -9.22
N ASP A 78 -19.60 12.54 -8.63
CA ASP A 78 -19.94 12.64 -7.21
C ASP A 78 -18.78 12.19 -6.32
N TYR A 79 -18.11 11.09 -6.70
CA TYR A 79 -16.89 10.64 -6.03
C TYR A 79 -15.80 11.70 -6.06
N LYS A 80 -15.55 12.33 -7.21
CA LYS A 80 -14.53 13.40 -7.33
C LYS A 80 -14.88 14.63 -6.50
N ALA A 81 -16.16 14.96 -6.40
CA ALA A 81 -16.61 16.11 -5.62
C ALA A 81 -16.43 15.90 -4.11
N ASN A 82 -16.71 14.68 -3.62
CA ASN A 82 -16.57 14.38 -2.19
C ASN A 82 -16.20 12.90 -1.94
N PRO A 83 -14.95 12.50 -2.16
CA PRO A 83 -14.57 11.08 -2.12
C PRO A 83 -14.68 10.48 -0.71
N GLY A 84 -14.61 11.31 0.34
CA GLY A 84 -14.77 10.88 1.72
C GLY A 84 -16.16 10.31 2.05
N SER A 85 -17.24 10.75 1.39
CA SER A 85 -18.59 10.23 1.69
C SER A 85 -18.83 8.80 1.21
N PHE A 86 -17.91 8.26 0.41
CA PHE A 86 -18.01 6.89 -0.10
C PHE A 86 -17.44 5.86 0.88
N PHE A 87 -16.81 6.32 1.96
CA PHE A 87 -16.19 5.48 2.99
C PHE A 87 -16.73 5.86 4.38
N THR A 88 -17.07 4.87 5.19
CA THR A 88 -17.62 5.07 6.55
C THR A 88 -16.70 5.91 7.44
N ASP A 89 -15.39 5.76 7.26
CA ASP A 89 -14.38 6.44 8.06
C ASP A 89 -13.98 7.80 7.48
N GLY A 90 -14.59 8.23 6.36
CA GLY A 90 -14.21 9.46 5.64
C GLY A 90 -12.84 9.40 4.97
N LYS A 91 -12.12 8.28 5.07
CA LYS A 91 -10.75 8.11 4.59
C LYS A 91 -10.73 7.41 3.26
N VAL A 92 -10.21 8.10 2.25
CA VAL A 92 -10.03 7.57 0.91
C VAL A 92 -8.73 6.76 0.86
N PRO A 93 -8.76 5.50 0.40
CA PRO A 93 -7.55 4.73 0.16
C PRO A 93 -6.61 5.45 -0.81
N LYS A 94 -5.31 5.46 -0.50
CA LYS A 94 -4.27 6.11 -1.32
C LYS A 94 -3.31 5.08 -1.89
N LYS A 95 -2.55 5.48 -2.90
CA LYS A 95 -1.46 4.68 -3.45
C LYS A 95 -0.30 4.59 -2.47
N SER A 96 0.61 3.68 -2.75
CA SER A 96 1.75 3.41 -1.90
C SER A 96 2.74 4.55 -1.78
N ASP A 97 2.76 5.44 -2.78
CA ASP A 97 3.52 6.69 -2.82
C ASP A 97 2.80 7.86 -2.11
N GLY A 98 1.58 7.65 -1.61
CA GLY A 98 0.75 8.67 -0.97
C GLY A 98 -0.08 9.53 -1.94
N SER A 99 0.03 9.30 -3.25
CA SER A 99 -0.80 9.95 -4.26
C SER A 99 -2.22 9.39 -4.26
N GLU A 100 -3.16 10.18 -4.79
CA GLU A 100 -4.56 9.78 -4.94
C GLU A 100 -4.75 8.93 -6.21
N PHE A 101 -5.74 8.03 -6.17
CA PHE A 101 -6.15 7.31 -7.36
C PHE A 101 -6.94 8.23 -8.29
N SER A 102 -6.61 8.18 -9.57
CA SER A 102 -7.40 8.78 -10.62
C SER A 102 -8.56 7.86 -10.99
N VAL A 103 -9.77 8.42 -11.00
CA VAL A 103 -11.01 7.68 -11.26
C VAL A 103 -11.64 8.23 -12.54
N SER A 104 -11.93 7.36 -13.50
CA SER A 104 -12.56 7.75 -14.77
C SER A 104 -13.41 6.62 -15.33
N VAL A 105 -14.41 6.98 -16.14
CA VAL A 105 -15.08 6.02 -17.03
C VAL A 105 -14.40 6.07 -18.39
N ASN A 106 -14.04 4.93 -18.94
CA ASN A 106 -13.41 4.86 -20.26
C ASN A 106 -14.44 4.86 -21.40
N ALA A 107 -13.97 4.90 -22.66
CA ALA A 107 -14.85 4.92 -23.83
C ALA A 107 -15.76 3.68 -23.97
N SER A 108 -15.46 2.58 -23.28
CA SER A 108 -16.31 1.38 -23.23
C SER A 108 -17.35 1.42 -22.11
N GLY A 109 -17.43 2.51 -21.33
CA GLY A 109 -18.33 2.63 -20.19
C GLY A 109 -17.87 1.89 -18.94
N ALA A 110 -16.62 1.40 -18.92
CA ALA A 110 -16.05 0.70 -17.77
C ALA A 110 -15.35 1.68 -16.81
N LEU A 111 -15.44 1.40 -15.52
CA LEU A 111 -14.73 2.15 -14.50
C LEU A 111 -13.23 1.83 -14.54
N GLU A 112 -12.39 2.84 -14.52
CA GLU A 112 -10.94 2.73 -14.43
C GLU A 112 -10.43 3.49 -13.21
N ILE A 113 -9.63 2.80 -12.39
CA ILE A 113 -8.93 3.34 -11.22
C ILE A 113 -7.43 3.24 -11.50
N LYS A 114 -6.74 4.37 -11.63
CA LYS A 114 -5.30 4.43 -11.98
C LYS A 114 -4.46 5.20 -10.99
#